data_AF-A0A4Q2RDR1-F1
#
_entry.id   AF-A0A4Q2RDR1-F1
#
_cell.length_a   1.000
_cell.length_b   1.000
_cell.length_c   1.000
_cell.angle_alpha   90.00
_cell.angle_beta   90.00
_cell.angle_gamma   90.00
#
_symmetry.space_group_name_H-M   'P 1'
#
loop_
_entity.id
_entity.type
_entity.pdbx_description
1 polymer ?
#
loop_
_entity_poly.entity_id
_entity_poly.type
_entity_poly.pdbx_seq_one_letter_code
_entity_poly.pdbx_strand_id
1 'polypeptide(L)'
;MFRGAPLPTRSHPGPRTRGGAADGWTALHDFVAAARQTTDPRRRLARDRLLACVPAEPPDYLNGEGAALLYADLIIDRYGRGPGAFDAAVAGLADWLLAVQGGCALAVAVNQVRIEASGDRPANEIRIWSEPFFLAARCALVQAPNARYAEAVAAFAGIADAEGWPAAAVAAFVLADDRAEAHHLQPLAVLRAAEAAGASAADAPAVIALVAESPPDLVADRRVQRRGSFSFARAAMGPARLAATLAAVAARNGQAALPALSWLLHHAADADRLTIGKAVLATGHDAALVPLLPFLHRSWARAALARAEACDPAWTVGRYLTAVSEGRGGPVLRARLQG
;
A
#
# COMPACT_ATOMS: atom_id res chain seq x y z
N MET A 1 15.24 0.71 15.86
CA MET A 1 15.66 -0.26 14.83
C MET A 1 14.91 -0.08 13.51
N PHE A 2 13.56 -0.17 13.48
CA PHE A 2 12.71 0.18 12.33
C PHE A 2 11.43 0.88 12.84
N ARG A 3 10.87 1.83 12.09
CA ARG A 3 9.57 2.47 12.39
C ARG A 3 8.80 2.59 11.08
N GLY A 4 7.59 2.06 11.06
CA GLY A 4 6.64 2.20 9.97
C GLY A 4 5.23 2.00 10.53
N ALA A 5 4.24 2.63 9.90
CA ALA A 5 2.83 2.37 10.18
C ALA A 5 2.30 1.37 9.16
N PRO A 6 1.65 0.27 9.57
CA PRO A 6 1.02 -0.64 8.62
C PRO A 6 -0.16 0.04 7.91
N LEU A 7 -0.64 -0.56 6.83
CA LEU A 7 -1.95 -0.23 6.31
C LEU A 7 -3.04 -0.50 7.35
N PRO A 8 -4.07 0.36 7.42
CA PRO A 8 -5.21 0.08 8.27
C PRO A 8 -6.02 -1.08 7.68
N THR A 9 -6.71 -1.80 8.55
CA THR A 9 -7.59 -2.92 8.20
C THR A 9 -8.88 -2.77 8.98
N ARG A 10 -9.91 -3.54 8.64
CA ARG A 10 -11.21 -3.41 9.31
C ARG A 10 -11.12 -3.63 10.82
N SER A 11 -10.33 -4.60 11.26
CA SER A 11 -10.13 -4.90 12.69
C SER A 11 -9.07 -3.99 13.34
N HIS A 12 -8.22 -3.35 12.55
CA HIS A 12 -7.15 -2.45 13.02
C HIS A 12 -7.14 -1.16 12.17
N PRO A 13 -8.10 -0.26 12.36
CA PRO A 13 -8.32 0.89 11.48
C PRO A 13 -7.25 2.00 11.59
N GLY A 14 -6.33 1.86 12.54
CA GLY A 14 -5.29 2.86 12.80
C GLY A 14 -5.85 4.18 13.37
N PRO A 15 -5.02 5.22 13.42
CA PRO A 15 -5.47 6.55 13.83
C PRO A 15 -6.44 7.13 12.81
N ARG A 16 -7.48 7.82 13.28
CA ARG A 16 -8.40 8.55 12.39
C ARG A 16 -7.65 9.59 11.58
N THR A 17 -7.95 9.66 10.28
CA THR A 17 -7.59 10.84 9.48
C THR A 17 -8.23 12.06 10.17
N ARG A 18 -7.43 13.10 10.43
CA ARG A 18 -7.92 14.25 11.20
C ARG A 18 -9.08 14.90 10.43
N GLY A 19 -10.19 15.14 11.14
CA GLY A 19 -11.11 16.21 10.78
C GLY A 19 -12.45 15.84 10.12
N GLY A 20 -12.68 14.58 9.77
CA GLY A 20 -13.94 14.15 9.16
C GLY A 20 -14.21 14.80 7.80
N ALA A 21 -15.45 14.69 7.32
CA ALA A 21 -15.82 15.11 5.96
C ALA A 21 -15.61 16.62 5.69
N ALA A 22 -15.81 17.47 6.70
CA ALA A 22 -15.66 18.92 6.58
C ALA A 22 -14.19 19.32 6.35
N ASP A 23 -13.28 18.86 7.22
CA ASP A 23 -11.86 19.15 7.08
C ASP A 23 -11.26 18.50 5.82
N GLY A 24 -11.79 17.32 5.43
CA GLY A 24 -11.46 16.67 4.16
C GLY A 24 -11.82 17.53 2.95
N TRP A 25 -13.02 18.11 2.94
CA TRP A 25 -13.44 19.04 1.90
C TRP A 25 -12.61 20.33 1.91
N THR A 26 -12.28 20.86 3.09
CA THR A 26 -11.37 22.01 3.22
C THR A 26 -10.00 21.72 2.62
N ALA A 27 -9.40 20.55 2.89
CA ALA A 27 -8.11 20.18 2.31
C ALA A 27 -8.15 20.07 0.78
N LEU A 28 -9.24 19.52 0.23
CA LEU A 28 -9.49 19.48 -1.21
C LEU A 28 -9.63 20.90 -1.79
N HIS A 29 -10.43 21.74 -1.15
CA HIS A 29 -10.63 23.13 -1.55
C HIS A 29 -9.32 23.92 -1.50
N ASP A 30 -8.52 23.78 -0.45
CA ASP A 30 -7.21 24.45 -0.31
C ASP A 30 -6.24 23.99 -1.41
N PHE A 31 -6.23 22.70 -1.72
CA PHE A 31 -5.45 22.17 -2.83
C PHE A 31 -5.87 22.81 -4.17
N VAL A 32 -7.17 22.87 -4.44
CA VAL A 32 -7.71 23.47 -5.67
C VAL A 32 -7.53 24.99 -5.70
N ALA A 33 -7.66 25.69 -4.56
CA ALA A 33 -7.45 27.13 -4.46
C ALA A 33 -5.99 27.49 -4.75
N ALA A 34 -5.03 26.70 -4.25
CA ALA A 34 -3.63 26.85 -4.62
C ALA A 34 -3.37 26.58 -6.12
N ALA A 35 -4.28 25.90 -6.83
CA ALA A 35 -4.17 25.69 -8.29
C ALA A 35 -4.32 27.00 -9.05
N ARG A 36 -5.02 27.99 -8.48
CA ARG A 36 -5.16 29.32 -9.11
C ARG A 36 -3.81 29.99 -9.37
N GLN A 37 -2.78 29.63 -8.61
CA GLN A 37 -1.45 30.20 -8.69
C GLN A 37 -0.56 29.51 -9.74
N THR A 38 -0.99 28.39 -10.34
CA THR A 38 -0.20 27.70 -11.36
C THR A 38 -0.24 28.45 -12.70
N THR A 39 0.94 28.68 -13.28
CA THR A 39 1.11 29.29 -14.59
C THR A 39 1.36 28.27 -15.70
N ASP A 40 1.41 26.96 -15.38
CA ASP A 40 1.69 25.90 -16.35
C ASP A 40 0.52 25.74 -17.34
N PRO A 41 0.72 26.05 -18.64
CA PRO A 41 -0.35 25.98 -19.64
C PRO A 41 -0.87 24.56 -19.86
N ARG A 42 -0.08 23.51 -19.58
CA ARG A 42 -0.51 22.11 -19.70
C ARG A 42 -1.56 21.72 -18.67
N ARG A 43 -1.66 22.48 -17.58
CA ARG A 43 -2.56 22.22 -16.45
C ARG A 43 -3.73 23.17 -16.40
N ARG A 44 -3.76 24.17 -17.27
CA ARG A 44 -4.81 25.19 -17.33
C ARG A 44 -6.19 24.56 -17.41
N LEU A 45 -6.39 23.58 -18.30
CA LEU A 45 -7.69 22.92 -18.47
C LEU A 45 -8.12 22.12 -17.24
N ALA A 46 -7.25 21.29 -16.66
CA ALA A 46 -7.54 20.52 -15.46
C ALA A 46 -7.82 21.46 -14.27
N ARG A 47 -7.01 22.51 -14.10
CA ARG A 47 -7.23 23.56 -13.11
C ARG A 47 -8.59 24.24 -13.29
N ASP A 48 -8.93 24.67 -14.50
CA ASP A 48 -10.18 25.40 -14.75
C ASP A 48 -11.39 24.49 -14.48
N ARG A 49 -11.29 23.18 -14.77
CA ARG A 49 -12.27 22.17 -14.36
C ARG A 49 -12.34 22.02 -12.84
N LEU A 50 -11.21 21.83 -12.16
CA LEU A 50 -11.17 21.76 -10.69
C LEU A 50 -11.82 22.98 -10.04
N LEU A 51 -11.53 24.17 -10.54
CA LEU A 51 -12.07 25.43 -10.03
C LEU A 51 -13.58 25.59 -10.32
N ALA A 52 -14.08 25.01 -11.41
CA ALA A 52 -15.50 25.00 -11.73
C ALA A 52 -16.26 23.91 -10.96
N CYS A 53 -15.60 22.80 -10.61
CA CYS A 53 -16.23 21.60 -10.06
C CYS A 53 -16.07 21.43 -8.55
N VAL A 54 -15.18 22.18 -7.89
CA VAL A 54 -15.04 22.20 -6.42
C VAL A 54 -15.62 23.51 -5.88
N PRO A 55 -16.94 23.55 -5.60
CA PRO A 55 -17.54 24.69 -4.94
C PRO A 55 -16.99 24.86 -3.51
N ALA A 56 -17.18 26.07 -2.96
CA ALA A 56 -16.77 26.39 -1.60
C ALA A 56 -17.43 25.46 -0.57
N GLU A 57 -18.65 25.02 -0.86
CA GLU A 57 -19.38 24.00 -0.11
C GLU A 57 -19.50 22.71 -0.94
N PRO A 58 -19.59 21.54 -0.32
CA PRO A 58 -19.66 20.30 -1.07
C PRO A 58 -20.97 20.16 -1.83
N PRO A 59 -20.94 19.81 -3.13
CA PRO A 59 -22.15 19.71 -3.91
C PRO A 59 -22.88 18.38 -3.63
N ASP A 60 -24.19 18.45 -3.40
CA ASP A 60 -25.04 17.26 -3.20
C ASP A 60 -25.07 16.33 -4.43
N TYR A 61 -24.75 16.85 -5.62
CA TYR A 61 -24.79 16.13 -6.89
C TYR A 61 -23.52 15.37 -7.25
N LEU A 62 -22.42 15.52 -6.49
CA LEU A 62 -21.16 14.83 -6.81
C LEU A 62 -21.24 13.37 -6.36
N ASN A 63 -21.67 12.51 -7.28
CA ASN A 63 -21.75 11.06 -7.11
C ASN A 63 -20.37 10.38 -7.31
N GLY A 64 -20.34 9.04 -7.27
CA GLY A 64 -19.10 8.27 -7.41
C GLY A 64 -18.36 8.49 -8.72
N GLU A 65 -19.07 8.59 -9.85
CA GLU A 65 -18.46 8.85 -11.17
C GLU A 65 -17.85 10.25 -11.23
N GLY A 66 -18.59 11.26 -10.75
CA GLY A 66 -18.09 12.63 -10.66
C GLY A 66 -16.86 12.76 -9.76
N ALA A 67 -16.81 12.01 -8.64
CA ALA A 67 -15.65 11.98 -7.77
C ALA A 67 -14.42 11.34 -8.44
N ALA A 68 -14.60 10.32 -9.27
CA ALA A 68 -13.50 9.73 -10.03
C ALA A 68 -12.95 10.71 -11.09
N LEU A 69 -13.82 11.42 -11.80
CA LEU A 69 -13.41 12.48 -12.74
C LEU A 69 -12.66 13.60 -12.02
N LEU A 70 -13.14 14.02 -10.86
CA LEU A 70 -12.46 15.01 -10.04
C LEU A 70 -11.07 14.52 -9.62
N TYR A 71 -10.95 13.25 -9.23
CA TYR A 71 -9.67 12.64 -8.91
C TYR A 71 -8.69 12.61 -10.09
N ALA A 72 -9.17 12.32 -11.30
CA ALA A 72 -8.34 12.36 -12.50
C ALA A 72 -7.74 13.76 -12.73
N ASP A 73 -8.54 14.82 -12.56
CA ASP A 73 -8.05 16.20 -12.64
C ASP A 73 -7.05 16.54 -11.52
N LEU A 74 -7.25 16.03 -10.30
CA LEU A 74 -6.29 16.18 -9.19
C LEU A 74 -4.93 15.52 -9.51
N ILE A 75 -4.93 14.32 -10.13
CA ILE A 75 -3.68 13.64 -10.53
C ILE A 75 -2.90 14.50 -11.53
N ILE A 76 -3.58 15.12 -12.50
CA ILE A 76 -2.93 15.95 -13.52
C ILE A 76 -2.24 17.16 -12.86
N ASP A 77 -2.88 17.77 -11.87
CA ASP A 77 -2.37 18.98 -11.21
C ASP A 77 -1.35 18.71 -10.07
N ARG A 78 -1.16 17.45 -9.66
CA ARG A 78 -0.24 17.11 -8.54
C ARG A 78 1.23 17.46 -8.80
N TYR A 79 1.66 17.53 -10.06
CA TYR A 79 3.06 17.75 -10.40
C TYR A 79 3.53 19.12 -9.90
N GLY A 80 4.67 19.22 -9.23
CA GLY A 80 5.16 20.52 -8.70
C GLY A 80 4.52 20.99 -7.39
N ARG A 81 3.63 20.19 -6.79
CA ARG A 81 3.14 20.39 -5.42
C ARG A 81 3.82 19.43 -4.45
N GLY A 82 3.93 19.84 -3.19
CA GLY A 82 4.45 18.97 -2.15
C GLY A 82 3.56 17.73 -1.97
N PRO A 83 4.13 16.53 -1.78
CA PRO A 83 3.37 15.27 -1.74
C PRO A 83 2.25 15.28 -0.70
N GLY A 84 2.46 15.93 0.45
CA GLY A 84 1.48 15.97 1.53
C GLY A 84 0.16 16.70 1.22
N ALA A 85 0.17 17.73 0.37
CA ALA A 85 -1.05 18.48 0.03
C ALA A 85 -1.97 17.67 -0.89
N PHE A 86 -1.38 16.96 -1.86
CA PHE A 86 -2.13 16.06 -2.74
C PHE A 86 -2.72 14.89 -1.95
N ASP A 87 -1.91 14.23 -1.10
CA ASP A 87 -2.39 13.11 -0.29
C ASP A 87 -3.54 13.53 0.64
N ALA A 88 -3.49 14.74 1.21
CA ALA A 88 -4.58 15.29 2.03
C ALA A 88 -5.86 15.56 1.21
N ALA A 89 -5.75 16.11 0.00
CA ALA A 89 -6.91 16.35 -0.86
C ALA A 89 -7.58 15.04 -1.30
N VAL A 90 -6.80 14.02 -1.64
CA VAL A 90 -7.32 12.69 -2.04
C VAL A 90 -7.96 11.97 -0.85
N ALA A 91 -7.35 12.03 0.34
CA ALA A 91 -7.95 11.53 1.57
C ALA A 91 -9.28 12.25 1.87
N GLY A 92 -9.30 13.58 1.74
CA GLY A 92 -10.48 14.39 1.97
C GLY A 92 -11.63 14.08 1.00
N LEU A 93 -11.34 13.85 -0.28
CA LEU A 93 -12.32 13.42 -1.26
C LEU A 93 -12.94 12.07 -0.90
N ALA A 94 -12.13 11.09 -0.49
CA ALA A 94 -12.64 9.77 -0.10
C ALA A 94 -13.49 9.81 1.18
N ASP A 95 -13.03 10.55 2.20
CA ASP A 95 -13.74 10.73 3.47
C ASP A 95 -15.08 11.46 3.25
N TRP A 96 -15.08 12.51 2.42
CA TRP A 96 -16.30 13.23 2.05
C TRP A 96 -17.30 12.34 1.31
N LEU A 97 -16.84 11.64 0.27
CA LEU A 97 -17.69 10.80 -0.58
C LEU A 97 -18.37 9.72 0.27
N LEU A 98 -17.61 9.07 1.15
CA LEU A 98 -18.14 8.06 2.06
C LEU A 98 -19.15 8.63 3.06
N ALA A 99 -18.88 9.80 3.63
CA ALA A 99 -19.74 10.39 4.65
C ALA A 99 -21.06 10.89 4.08
N VAL A 100 -21.02 11.56 2.92
CA VAL A 100 -22.17 12.24 2.31
C VAL A 100 -22.93 11.30 1.38
N GLN A 101 -22.24 10.62 0.46
CA GLN A 101 -22.86 9.79 -0.58
C GLN A 101 -22.92 8.30 -0.22
N GLY A 102 -22.19 7.88 0.82
CA GLY A 102 -22.25 6.52 1.36
C GLY A 102 -21.27 5.53 0.73
N GLY A 103 -21.34 4.28 1.18
CA GLY A 103 -20.38 3.24 0.79
C GLY A 103 -20.48 2.83 -0.69
N CYS A 104 -21.69 2.84 -1.25
CA CYS A 104 -21.95 2.51 -2.65
C CYS A 104 -21.26 3.52 -3.60
N ALA A 105 -21.41 4.82 -3.34
CA ALA A 105 -20.79 5.85 -4.17
C ALA A 105 -19.26 5.77 -4.15
N LEU A 106 -18.66 5.47 -3.00
CA LEU A 106 -17.22 5.26 -2.91
C LEU A 106 -16.76 4.02 -3.70
N ALA A 107 -17.53 2.92 -3.67
CA ALA A 107 -17.22 1.73 -4.46
C ALA A 107 -17.25 2.01 -5.98
N VAL A 108 -18.25 2.77 -6.44
CA VAL A 108 -18.34 3.23 -7.83
C VAL A 108 -17.13 4.09 -8.21
N ALA A 109 -16.76 5.07 -7.37
CA ALA A 109 -15.59 5.91 -7.63
C ALA A 109 -14.30 5.10 -7.73
N VAL A 110 -14.08 4.15 -6.80
CA VAL A 110 -12.90 3.26 -6.82
C VAL A 110 -12.85 2.45 -8.12
N ASN A 111 -13.99 1.93 -8.57
CA ASN A 111 -14.04 1.17 -9.81
C ASN A 111 -13.77 2.03 -11.05
N GLN A 112 -14.32 3.24 -11.10
CA GLN A 112 -14.08 4.17 -12.20
C GLN A 112 -12.60 4.58 -12.26
N VAL A 113 -11.99 4.89 -11.11
CA VAL A 113 -10.53 5.16 -11.03
C VAL A 113 -9.71 3.96 -11.49
N ARG A 114 -10.13 2.73 -11.18
CA ARG A 114 -9.47 1.52 -11.68
C ARG A 114 -9.53 1.43 -13.21
N ILE A 115 -10.70 1.66 -13.81
CA ILE A 115 -10.89 1.63 -15.27
C ILE A 115 -9.98 2.66 -15.94
N GLU A 116 -9.96 3.89 -15.43
CA GLU A 116 -9.13 4.98 -15.96
C GLU A 116 -7.63 4.72 -15.78
N ALA A 117 -7.22 4.18 -14.63
CA ALA A 117 -5.82 3.84 -14.35
C ALA A 117 -5.30 2.69 -15.23
N SER A 118 -6.19 1.77 -15.62
CA SER A 118 -5.89 0.73 -16.60
C SER A 118 -5.72 1.31 -18.00
N GLY A 119 -6.56 2.25 -18.43
CA GLY A 119 -6.54 2.78 -19.80
C GLY A 119 -6.60 1.63 -20.82
N ASP A 120 -5.73 1.65 -21.83
CA ASP A 120 -5.61 0.57 -22.83
C ASP A 120 -4.79 -0.65 -22.33
N ARG A 121 -4.28 -0.61 -21.09
CA ARG A 121 -3.46 -1.70 -20.56
C ARG A 121 -4.36 -2.86 -20.14
N PRO A 122 -3.87 -4.11 -20.27
CA PRO A 122 -4.64 -5.26 -19.83
C PRO A 122 -4.92 -5.18 -18.32
N ALA A 123 -6.11 -5.66 -17.93
CA ALA A 123 -6.64 -5.51 -16.57
C ALA A 123 -5.75 -6.13 -15.47
N ASN A 124 -4.85 -7.05 -15.83
CA ASN A 124 -3.88 -7.63 -14.91
C ASN A 124 -2.77 -6.65 -14.49
N GLU A 125 -2.57 -5.52 -15.19
CA GLU A 125 -1.51 -4.55 -14.89
C GLU A 125 -1.85 -3.52 -13.80
N ILE A 126 -3.03 -3.62 -13.16
CA ILE A 126 -3.45 -2.69 -12.11
C ILE A 126 -2.43 -2.68 -10.96
N ARG A 127 -1.91 -1.50 -10.65
CA ARG A 127 -0.92 -1.29 -9.59
C ARG A 127 -1.60 -0.71 -8.35
N ILE A 128 -2.23 -1.57 -7.58
CA ILE A 128 -3.01 -1.20 -6.39
C ILE A 128 -2.24 -0.26 -5.43
N TRP A 129 -0.97 -0.57 -5.14
CA TRP A 129 -0.13 0.25 -4.25
C TRP A 129 0.38 1.56 -4.86
N SER A 130 0.20 1.75 -6.17
CA SER A 130 0.57 2.96 -6.88
C SER A 130 -0.57 3.97 -6.96
N GLU A 131 -1.77 3.62 -6.51
CA GLU A 131 -2.97 4.43 -6.68
C GLU A 131 -3.38 5.12 -5.36
N PRO A 132 -3.08 6.43 -5.19
CA PRO A 132 -3.42 7.19 -4.00
C PRO A 132 -4.89 7.10 -3.58
N PHE A 133 -5.81 7.12 -4.55
CA PHE A 133 -7.24 7.04 -4.25
C PHE A 133 -7.63 5.72 -3.60
N PHE A 134 -7.04 4.59 -3.99
CA PHE A 134 -7.32 3.30 -3.35
C PHE A 134 -6.84 3.28 -1.89
N LEU A 135 -5.68 3.89 -1.61
CA LEU A 135 -5.17 4.03 -0.24
C LEU A 135 -6.07 4.94 0.60
N ALA A 136 -6.55 6.05 0.04
CA ALA A 136 -7.47 6.97 0.70
C ALA A 136 -8.83 6.30 0.98
N ALA A 137 -9.44 5.68 -0.02
CA ALA A 137 -10.70 4.94 0.10
C ALA A 137 -10.61 3.84 1.16
N ARG A 138 -9.48 3.11 1.21
CA ARG A 138 -9.21 2.14 2.27
C ARG A 138 -9.21 2.78 3.66
N CYS A 139 -8.46 3.87 3.84
CA CYS A 139 -8.39 4.56 5.14
C CYS A 139 -9.79 5.05 5.60
N ALA A 140 -10.59 5.56 4.67
CA ALA A 140 -11.96 6.01 4.93
C ALA A 140 -12.87 4.82 5.34
N LEU A 141 -12.88 3.74 4.54
CA LEU A 141 -13.80 2.61 4.72
C LEU A 141 -13.54 1.81 6.00
N VAL A 142 -12.28 1.52 6.32
CA VAL A 142 -11.97 0.74 7.52
C VAL A 142 -12.37 1.47 8.80
N GLN A 143 -12.50 2.79 8.76
CA GLN A 143 -12.96 3.64 9.87
C GLN A 143 -14.47 3.90 9.87
N ALA A 144 -15.16 3.52 8.80
CA ALA A 144 -16.57 3.80 8.60
C ALA A 144 -17.48 3.06 9.60
N PRO A 145 -18.68 3.60 9.89
CA PRO A 145 -19.75 2.84 10.54
C PRO A 145 -20.07 1.55 9.78
N ASN A 146 -20.51 0.50 10.50
CA ASN A 146 -20.83 -0.81 9.90
C ASN A 146 -21.83 -0.72 8.75
N ALA A 147 -22.84 0.16 8.83
CA ALA A 147 -23.82 0.34 7.76
C ALA A 147 -23.16 0.80 6.44
N ARG A 148 -22.31 1.83 6.50
CA ARG A 148 -21.58 2.34 5.32
C ARG A 148 -20.59 1.32 4.77
N TYR A 149 -19.94 0.57 5.65
CA TYR A 149 -19.05 -0.51 5.24
C TYR A 149 -19.82 -1.63 4.51
N ALA A 150 -20.98 -2.04 5.03
CA ALA A 150 -21.82 -3.05 4.41
C ALA A 150 -22.38 -2.61 3.04
N GLU A 151 -22.77 -1.33 2.90
CA GLU A 151 -23.13 -0.73 1.61
C GLU A 151 -21.99 -0.88 0.59
N ALA A 152 -20.75 -0.57 1.00
CA ALA A 152 -19.58 -0.71 0.14
C ALA A 152 -19.29 -2.18 -0.22
N VAL A 153 -19.37 -3.11 0.73
CA VAL A 153 -19.19 -4.55 0.46
C VAL A 153 -20.20 -5.03 -0.57
N ALA A 154 -21.48 -4.68 -0.45
CA ALA A 154 -22.51 -5.08 -1.39
C ALA A 154 -22.28 -4.50 -2.80
N ALA A 155 -21.91 -3.21 -2.88
CA ALA A 155 -21.61 -2.56 -4.15
C ALA A 155 -20.36 -3.17 -4.83
N PHE A 156 -19.29 -3.38 -4.06
CA PHE A 156 -18.08 -4.03 -4.57
C PHE A 156 -18.31 -5.47 -5.03
N ALA A 157 -19.19 -6.22 -4.34
CA ALA A 157 -19.55 -7.58 -4.76
C ALA A 157 -20.22 -7.56 -6.13
N GLY A 158 -21.21 -6.69 -6.33
CA GLY A 158 -21.87 -6.55 -7.64
C GLY A 158 -20.90 -6.14 -8.77
N ILE A 159 -19.96 -5.25 -8.48
CA ILE A 159 -18.91 -4.85 -9.43
C ILE A 159 -17.97 -6.03 -9.73
N ALA A 160 -17.54 -6.76 -8.70
CA ALA A 160 -16.67 -7.92 -8.84
C ALA A 160 -17.32 -9.06 -9.64
N ASP A 161 -18.62 -9.29 -9.45
CA ASP A 161 -19.37 -10.29 -10.20
C ASP A 161 -19.51 -9.91 -11.68
N ALA A 162 -19.66 -8.62 -11.99
CA ALA A 162 -19.78 -8.13 -13.36
C ALA A 162 -18.42 -8.08 -14.11
N GLU A 163 -17.34 -7.74 -13.42
CA GLU A 163 -16.04 -7.42 -14.04
C GLU A 163 -14.93 -8.44 -13.75
N GLY A 164 -15.20 -9.40 -12.87
CA GLY A 164 -14.30 -10.49 -12.53
C GLY A 164 -13.20 -10.13 -11.54
N TRP A 165 -12.18 -11.00 -11.48
CA TRP A 165 -11.15 -10.95 -10.45
C TRP A 165 -10.33 -9.64 -10.39
N PRO A 166 -10.06 -8.88 -11.47
CA PRO A 166 -9.31 -7.63 -11.35
C PRO A 166 -10.05 -6.57 -10.53
N ALA A 167 -11.37 -6.46 -10.69
CA ALA A 167 -12.20 -5.60 -9.88
C ALA A 167 -12.29 -6.11 -8.44
N ALA A 168 -12.45 -7.43 -8.26
CA ALA A 168 -12.43 -8.08 -6.95
C ALA A 168 -11.10 -7.81 -6.19
N ALA A 169 -9.96 -7.76 -6.88
CA ALA A 169 -8.65 -7.51 -6.26
C ALA A 169 -8.53 -6.09 -5.71
N VAL A 170 -9.03 -5.08 -6.45
CA VAL A 170 -9.09 -3.70 -5.95
C VAL A 170 -10.08 -3.60 -4.80
N ALA A 171 -11.25 -4.22 -4.91
CA ALA A 171 -12.25 -4.26 -3.85
C ALA A 171 -11.68 -4.87 -2.55
N ALA A 172 -11.04 -6.04 -2.63
CA ALA A 172 -10.44 -6.71 -1.47
C ALA A 172 -9.37 -5.84 -0.80
N PHE A 173 -8.55 -5.16 -1.59
CA PHE A 173 -7.54 -4.23 -1.07
C PHE A 173 -8.15 -3.02 -0.35
N VAL A 174 -9.20 -2.43 -0.93
CA VAL A 174 -9.85 -1.22 -0.40
C VAL A 174 -10.67 -1.54 0.84
N LEU A 175 -11.43 -2.65 0.82
CA LEU A 175 -12.19 -3.11 1.99
C LEU A 175 -11.26 -3.49 3.14
N ALA A 176 -10.12 -4.11 2.83
CA ALA A 176 -9.12 -4.53 3.82
C ALA A 176 -9.74 -5.33 4.98
N ASP A 177 -10.71 -6.19 4.63
CA ASP A 177 -11.42 -7.01 5.60
C ASP A 177 -10.53 -8.14 6.08
N ASP A 178 -10.14 -8.07 7.34
CA ASP A 178 -9.35 -9.06 8.04
C ASP A 178 -10.13 -9.76 9.16
N ARG A 179 -11.46 -9.59 9.20
CA ARG A 179 -12.31 -10.24 10.20
C ARG A 179 -12.45 -11.74 9.90
N ALA A 180 -12.80 -12.51 10.91
CA ALA A 180 -12.94 -13.96 10.81
C ALA A 180 -14.11 -14.41 9.91
N GLU A 181 -15.12 -13.56 9.73
CA GLU A 181 -16.28 -13.85 8.86
C GLU A 181 -15.86 -13.88 7.40
N ALA A 182 -15.84 -15.08 6.81
CA ALA A 182 -15.39 -15.27 5.44
C ALA A 182 -16.38 -14.68 4.42
N HIS A 183 -15.86 -13.99 3.41
CA HIS A 183 -16.61 -13.57 2.22
C HIS A 183 -15.69 -13.55 0.99
N HIS A 184 -16.28 -13.56 -0.21
CA HIS A 184 -15.55 -13.71 -1.47
C HIS A 184 -14.63 -12.53 -1.82
N LEU A 185 -14.78 -11.39 -1.14
CA LEU A 185 -13.92 -10.20 -1.29
C LEU A 185 -12.79 -10.13 -0.25
N GLN A 186 -12.55 -11.18 0.54
CA GLN A 186 -11.35 -11.24 1.37
C GLN A 186 -10.10 -11.48 0.49
N PRO A 187 -8.91 -10.96 0.88
CA PRO A 187 -7.71 -11.05 0.05
C PRO A 187 -7.37 -12.47 -0.41
N LEU A 188 -7.45 -13.46 0.48
CA LEU A 188 -7.16 -14.86 0.15
C LEU A 188 -8.22 -15.48 -0.77
N ALA A 189 -9.49 -15.13 -0.61
CA ALA A 189 -10.58 -15.63 -1.46
C ALA A 189 -10.41 -15.11 -2.89
N VAL A 190 -10.14 -13.81 -3.04
CA VAL A 190 -9.89 -13.20 -4.34
C VAL A 190 -8.60 -13.72 -4.99
N LEU A 191 -7.55 -13.93 -4.19
CA LEU A 191 -6.30 -14.53 -4.68
C LEU A 191 -6.55 -15.91 -5.31
N ARG A 192 -7.33 -16.77 -4.64
CA ARG A 192 -7.71 -18.09 -5.17
C ARG A 192 -8.58 -17.98 -6.43
N ALA A 193 -9.51 -17.04 -6.46
CA ALA A 193 -10.35 -16.80 -7.64
C ALA A 193 -9.52 -16.32 -8.85
N ALA A 194 -8.55 -15.43 -8.63
CA ALA A 194 -7.64 -14.96 -9.66
C ALA A 194 -6.81 -16.12 -10.24
N GLU A 195 -6.29 -17.01 -9.38
CA GLU A 195 -5.54 -18.20 -9.81
C GLU A 195 -6.39 -19.19 -10.59
N ALA A 196 -7.64 -19.41 -10.17
CA ALA A 196 -8.58 -20.24 -10.92
C ALA A 196 -8.88 -19.66 -12.31
N ALA A 197 -8.80 -18.34 -12.48
CA ALA A 197 -8.90 -17.64 -13.76
C ALA A 197 -7.57 -17.60 -14.54
N GLY A 198 -6.53 -18.32 -14.10
CA GLY A 198 -5.22 -18.37 -14.74
C GLY A 198 -4.32 -17.17 -14.45
N ALA A 199 -4.72 -16.25 -13.57
CA ALA A 199 -3.85 -15.16 -13.16
C ALA A 199 -2.78 -15.69 -12.22
N SER A 200 -1.52 -15.56 -12.63
CA SER A 200 -0.41 -15.84 -11.74
C SER A 200 -0.04 -14.58 -10.97
N ALA A 201 0.34 -14.75 -9.70
CA ALA A 201 1.05 -13.71 -8.99
C ALA A 201 2.22 -13.19 -9.84
N ALA A 202 2.82 -14.05 -10.70
CA ALA A 202 3.89 -13.81 -11.67
C ALA A 202 3.72 -12.53 -12.50
N ASP A 203 2.50 -12.29 -12.94
CA ASP A 203 2.25 -11.43 -14.08
C ASP A 203 1.16 -10.39 -13.79
N ALA A 204 0.61 -10.38 -12.57
CA ALA A 204 -0.43 -9.48 -12.14
C ALA A 204 -0.01 -8.67 -10.89
N PRO A 205 0.43 -7.41 -11.02
CA PRO A 205 0.76 -6.55 -9.89
C PRO A 205 -0.33 -6.43 -8.82
N ALA A 206 -1.62 -6.51 -9.20
CA ALA A 206 -2.74 -6.52 -8.27
C ALA A 206 -2.69 -7.73 -7.30
N VAL A 207 -2.24 -8.90 -7.79
CA VAL A 207 -2.13 -10.12 -7.00
C VAL A 207 -1.02 -10.01 -5.93
N ILE A 208 0.05 -9.25 -6.20
CA ILE A 208 1.13 -9.01 -5.23
C ILE A 208 0.59 -8.32 -3.96
N ALA A 209 -0.37 -7.40 -4.10
CA ALA A 209 -1.02 -6.77 -2.96
C ALA A 209 -1.78 -7.78 -2.10
N LEU A 210 -2.50 -8.71 -2.74
CA LEU A 210 -3.25 -9.74 -2.03
C LEU A 210 -2.33 -10.75 -1.32
N VAL A 211 -1.19 -11.12 -1.93
CA VAL A 211 -0.17 -11.97 -1.29
C VAL A 211 0.44 -11.32 -0.05
N ALA A 212 0.59 -9.99 -0.05
CA ALA A 212 1.08 -9.26 1.11
C ALA A 212 0.05 -9.16 2.26
N GLU A 213 -1.25 -9.20 1.95
CA GLU A 213 -2.32 -9.05 2.94
C GLU A 213 -2.93 -10.38 3.44
N SER A 214 -2.58 -11.48 2.79
CA SER A 214 -3.02 -12.82 3.16
C SER A 214 -2.16 -13.45 4.28
N PRO A 215 -2.72 -14.41 5.05
CA PRO A 215 -1.98 -15.18 6.05
C PRO A 215 -0.68 -15.79 5.47
N PRO A 216 0.49 -15.60 6.12
CA PRO A 216 1.79 -15.91 5.51
C PRO A 216 1.99 -17.36 5.06
N ASP A 217 1.52 -18.33 5.84
CA ASP A 217 1.57 -19.77 5.55
C ASP A 217 0.73 -20.15 4.32
N LEU A 218 -0.45 -19.56 4.17
CA LEU A 218 -1.38 -19.86 3.08
C LEU A 218 -0.94 -19.31 1.72
N VAL A 219 0.08 -18.45 1.69
CA VAL A 219 0.63 -17.85 0.46
C VAL A 219 2.15 -17.98 0.35
N ALA A 220 2.75 -18.86 1.16
CA ALA A 220 4.21 -19.03 1.21
C ALA A 220 4.79 -19.46 -0.15
N ASP A 221 4.11 -20.38 -0.83
CA ASP A 221 4.40 -20.86 -2.18
C ASP A 221 4.34 -19.77 -3.26
N ARG A 222 3.56 -18.70 -3.03
CA ARG A 222 3.38 -17.58 -3.96
C ARG A 222 4.44 -16.50 -3.80
N ARG A 223 5.22 -16.53 -2.72
CA ARG A 223 6.33 -15.60 -2.44
C ARG A 223 7.63 -16.02 -3.12
N VAL A 224 7.53 -16.33 -4.41
CA VAL A 224 8.68 -16.75 -5.22
C VAL A 224 9.53 -15.53 -5.60
N GLN A 225 10.86 -15.66 -5.48
CA GLN A 225 11.80 -14.66 -5.96
C GLN A 225 11.66 -14.49 -7.48
N ARG A 226 11.44 -13.26 -7.97
CA ARG A 226 11.40 -12.99 -9.42
C ARG A 226 12.60 -12.20 -9.93
N ARG A 227 12.81 -12.32 -11.24
CA ARG A 227 13.71 -11.49 -12.04
C ARG A 227 13.17 -10.08 -12.36
N GLY A 228 11.95 -9.74 -11.95
CA GLY A 228 11.36 -8.41 -12.11
C GLY A 228 11.43 -7.58 -10.82
N SER A 229 11.96 -6.36 -10.90
CA SER A 229 11.99 -5.42 -9.78
C SER A 229 10.64 -4.70 -9.63
N PHE A 230 10.11 -4.67 -8.40
CA PHE A 230 9.04 -3.75 -8.06
C PHE A 230 9.68 -2.42 -7.69
N SER A 231 9.41 -1.37 -8.47
CA SER A 231 9.94 -0.05 -8.18
C SER A 231 8.95 0.75 -7.34
N PHE A 232 9.35 1.11 -6.12
CA PHE A 232 8.61 2.04 -5.27
C PHE A 232 8.65 3.48 -5.77
N ALA A 233 9.49 3.80 -6.78
CA ALA A 233 9.62 5.17 -7.30
C ALA A 233 8.32 5.75 -7.86
N ARG A 234 7.34 4.90 -8.18
CA ARG A 234 6.00 5.30 -8.62
C ARG A 234 4.89 4.74 -7.73
N ALA A 235 5.23 4.25 -6.53
CA ALA A 235 4.25 3.74 -5.59
C ALA A 235 3.79 4.88 -4.65
N ALA A 236 2.48 4.98 -4.42
CA ALA A 236 1.95 5.84 -3.36
C ALA A 236 2.26 5.24 -1.97
N MET A 237 2.47 3.93 -1.91
CA MET A 237 2.99 3.24 -0.74
C MET A 237 4.52 3.16 -0.73
N GLY A 238 5.14 3.72 0.30
CA GLY A 238 6.59 3.57 0.53
C GLY A 238 6.99 2.20 1.13
N PRO A 239 8.28 1.82 1.03
CA PRO A 239 8.78 0.52 1.49
C PRO A 239 8.61 0.31 3.01
N ALA A 240 8.70 1.38 3.81
CA ALA A 240 8.48 1.29 5.26
C ALA A 240 7.04 0.89 5.61
N ARG A 241 6.05 1.43 4.90
CA ARG A 241 4.63 1.11 5.11
C ARG A 241 4.31 -0.32 4.69
N LEU A 242 4.87 -0.76 3.56
CA LEU A 242 4.69 -2.14 3.11
C LEU A 242 5.36 -3.16 4.05
N ALA A 243 6.60 -2.90 4.47
CA ALA A 243 7.29 -3.76 5.44
C ALA A 243 6.53 -3.82 6.78
N ALA A 244 6.01 -2.69 7.28
CA ALA A 244 5.17 -2.66 8.47
C ALA A 244 3.86 -3.44 8.28
N THR A 245 3.26 -3.37 7.09
CA THR A 245 2.04 -4.13 6.75
C THR A 245 2.31 -5.63 6.78
N LEU A 246 3.38 -6.11 6.14
CA LEU A 246 3.77 -7.52 6.19
C LEU A 246 4.02 -8.01 7.63
N ALA A 247 4.69 -7.20 8.44
CA ALA A 247 4.91 -7.53 9.85
C ALA A 247 3.61 -7.59 10.65
N ALA A 248 2.69 -6.65 10.44
CA ALA A 248 1.39 -6.62 11.11
C ALA A 248 0.51 -7.81 10.70
N VAL A 249 0.48 -8.16 9.41
CA VAL A 249 -0.26 -9.33 8.90
C VAL A 249 0.30 -10.62 9.50
N ALA A 250 1.63 -10.76 9.57
CA ALA A 250 2.25 -11.93 10.18
C ALA A 250 1.94 -12.02 11.68
N ALA A 251 2.08 -10.92 12.43
CA ALA A 251 1.78 -10.86 13.85
C ALA A 251 0.31 -11.21 14.16
N ARG A 252 -0.65 -10.68 13.37
CA ARG A 252 -2.08 -10.97 13.51
C ARG A 252 -2.40 -12.45 13.35
N ASN A 253 -1.63 -13.16 12.52
CA ASN A 253 -1.79 -14.59 12.30
C ASN A 253 -0.87 -15.45 13.18
N GLY A 254 -0.16 -14.87 14.15
CA GLY A 254 0.76 -15.59 15.03
C GLY A 254 1.98 -16.17 14.32
N GLN A 255 2.40 -15.57 13.21
CA GLN A 255 3.46 -16.09 12.33
C GLN A 255 4.66 -15.13 12.25
N ALA A 256 5.83 -15.67 11.88
CA ALA A 256 7.04 -14.89 11.69
C ALA A 256 6.97 -14.01 10.43
N ALA A 257 7.31 -12.73 10.56
CA ALA A 257 7.35 -11.80 9.43
C ALA A 257 8.56 -12.00 8.51
N LEU A 258 9.62 -12.66 8.99
CA LEU A 258 10.91 -12.77 8.31
C LEU A 258 10.80 -13.30 6.87
N PRO A 259 10.06 -14.38 6.56
CA PRO A 259 9.93 -14.87 5.18
C PRO A 259 9.32 -13.82 4.24
N ALA A 260 8.28 -13.10 4.68
CA ALA A 260 7.61 -12.06 3.90
C ALA A 260 8.54 -10.86 3.65
N LEU A 261 9.27 -10.43 4.67
CA LEU A 261 10.22 -9.32 4.57
C LEU A 261 11.43 -9.69 3.69
N SER A 262 11.89 -10.94 3.76
CA SER A 262 12.94 -11.46 2.87
C SER A 262 12.47 -11.47 1.42
N TRP A 263 11.23 -11.92 1.17
CA TRP A 263 10.62 -11.85 -0.15
C TRP A 263 10.58 -10.40 -0.67
N LEU A 264 10.12 -9.46 0.15
CA LEU A 264 10.08 -8.03 -0.21
C LEU A 264 11.47 -7.46 -0.52
N LEU A 265 12.49 -7.84 0.24
CA LEU A 265 13.88 -7.38 0.06
C LEU A 265 14.42 -7.70 -1.34
N HIS A 266 14.04 -8.85 -1.90
CA HIS A 266 14.47 -9.26 -3.24
C HIS A 266 13.85 -8.41 -4.35
N HIS A 267 12.62 -7.92 -4.16
CA HIS A 267 11.92 -7.11 -5.16
C HIS A 267 12.29 -5.63 -5.13
N ALA A 268 12.84 -5.15 -4.03
CA ALA A 268 13.16 -3.75 -3.80
C ALA A 268 14.41 -3.26 -4.56
N ALA A 269 14.41 -1.97 -4.90
CA ALA A 269 15.61 -1.26 -5.39
C ALA A 269 16.55 -0.91 -4.22
N ASP A 270 17.82 -0.57 -4.51
CA ASP A 270 18.86 -0.38 -3.49
C ASP A 270 18.51 0.66 -2.40
N ALA A 271 17.84 1.76 -2.76
CA ALA A 271 17.38 2.76 -1.79
C ALA A 271 16.32 2.20 -0.82
N ASP A 272 15.41 1.37 -1.32
CA ASP A 272 14.33 0.75 -0.55
C ASP A 272 14.83 -0.43 0.29
N ARG A 273 15.85 -1.16 -0.20
CA ARG A 273 16.50 -2.29 0.48
C ARG A 273 17.11 -1.90 1.82
N LEU A 274 17.60 -0.68 1.99
CA LEU A 274 18.05 -0.19 3.31
C LEU A 274 16.92 -0.24 4.35
N THR A 275 15.75 0.29 3.97
CA THR A 275 14.57 0.35 4.85
C THR A 275 14.05 -1.05 5.16
N ILE A 276 13.96 -1.92 4.15
CA ILE A 276 13.50 -3.29 4.32
C ILE A 276 14.52 -4.12 5.12
N GLY A 277 15.82 -3.94 4.88
CA GLY A 277 16.88 -4.58 5.66
C GLY A 277 16.83 -4.21 7.14
N LYS A 278 16.55 -2.94 7.46
CA LYS A 278 16.28 -2.51 8.84
C LYS A 278 15.05 -3.21 9.43
N ALA A 279 13.98 -3.39 8.64
CA ALA A 279 12.79 -4.11 9.07
C ALA A 279 13.07 -5.59 9.33
N VAL A 280 13.83 -6.25 8.45
CA VAL A 280 14.29 -7.64 8.61
C VAL A 280 15.06 -7.81 9.92
N LEU A 281 16.06 -6.98 10.18
CA LEU A 281 16.87 -7.05 11.39
C LEU A 281 16.05 -6.71 12.65
N ALA A 282 15.09 -5.79 12.54
CA ALA A 282 14.19 -5.43 13.64
C ALA A 282 13.21 -6.53 14.05
N THR A 283 13.11 -7.63 13.30
CA THR A 283 12.32 -8.81 13.74
C THR A 283 12.94 -9.51 14.95
N GLY A 284 14.24 -9.31 15.22
CA GLY A 284 14.98 -10.02 16.27
C GLY A 284 15.10 -11.53 16.03
N HIS A 285 14.61 -12.03 14.89
CA HIS A 285 14.59 -13.46 14.59
C HIS A 285 16.02 -13.99 14.38
N ASP A 286 16.30 -15.18 14.88
CA ASP A 286 17.63 -15.78 14.85
C ASP A 286 18.24 -15.89 13.45
N ALA A 287 17.40 -16.11 12.44
CA ALA A 287 17.76 -16.15 11.03
C ALA A 287 17.72 -14.78 10.30
N ALA A 288 17.46 -13.67 10.98
CA ALA A 288 17.27 -12.36 10.34
C ALA A 288 18.52 -11.84 9.60
N LEU A 289 19.72 -12.31 9.97
CA LEU A 289 20.95 -11.98 9.26
C LEU A 289 21.04 -12.69 7.89
N VAL A 290 20.45 -13.88 7.76
CA VAL A 290 20.61 -14.76 6.58
C VAL A 290 20.21 -14.07 5.27
N PRO A 291 19.05 -13.38 5.16
CA PRO A 291 18.66 -12.68 3.93
C PRO A 291 19.61 -11.56 3.51
N LEU A 292 20.40 -11.00 4.44
CA LEU A 292 21.33 -9.91 4.16
C LEU A 292 22.72 -10.40 3.74
N LEU A 293 23.08 -11.66 4.05
CA LEU A 293 24.40 -12.22 3.76
C LEU A 293 24.85 -12.06 2.29
N PRO A 294 23.99 -12.32 1.28
CA PRO A 294 24.39 -12.14 -0.12
C PRO A 294 24.72 -10.69 -0.49
N PHE A 295 24.26 -9.73 0.32
CA PHE A 295 24.34 -8.30 0.05
C PHE A 295 25.36 -7.56 0.91
N LEU A 296 26.15 -8.24 1.75
CA LEU A 296 27.09 -7.58 2.67
C LEU A 296 28.14 -6.69 1.98
N HIS A 297 28.43 -6.93 0.71
CA HIS A 297 29.29 -6.08 -0.11
C HIS A 297 28.65 -4.73 -0.47
N ARG A 298 27.31 -4.63 -0.42
CA ARG A 298 26.54 -3.42 -0.73
C ARG A 298 26.52 -2.46 0.46
N SER A 299 26.59 -1.16 0.18
CA SER A 299 26.57 -0.10 1.20
C SER A 299 25.30 -0.11 2.04
N TRP A 300 24.13 -0.33 1.42
CA TRP A 300 22.84 -0.35 2.12
C TRP A 300 22.76 -1.47 3.17
N ALA A 301 23.30 -2.66 2.87
CA ALA A 301 23.26 -3.79 3.80
C ALA A 301 24.17 -3.53 5.01
N ARG A 302 25.37 -3.00 4.77
CA ARG A 302 26.29 -2.58 5.84
C ARG A 302 25.69 -1.47 6.72
N ALA A 303 24.97 -0.52 6.13
CA ALA A 303 24.29 0.54 6.87
C ALA A 303 23.10 0.03 7.71
N ALA A 304 22.34 -0.96 7.20
CA ALA A 304 21.30 -1.62 7.97
C ALA A 304 21.88 -2.34 9.20
N LEU A 305 22.98 -3.09 9.01
CA LEU A 305 23.70 -3.77 10.09
C LEU A 305 24.27 -2.80 11.13
N ALA A 306 24.96 -1.75 10.71
CA ALA A 306 25.47 -0.72 11.63
C ALA A 306 24.35 -0.12 12.49
N ARG A 307 23.16 0.06 11.91
CA ARG A 307 22.00 0.54 12.66
C ARG A 307 21.48 -0.51 13.66
N ALA A 308 21.52 -1.78 13.32
CA ALA A 308 21.14 -2.87 14.21
C ALA A 308 22.12 -3.00 15.39
N GLU A 309 23.42 -2.99 15.13
CA GLU A 309 24.48 -2.98 16.16
C GLU A 309 24.30 -1.84 17.15
N ALA A 310 24.02 -0.63 16.65
CA ALA A 310 23.79 0.53 17.49
C ALA A 310 22.48 0.46 18.31
N CYS A 311 21.52 -0.40 17.92
CA CYS A 311 20.27 -0.58 18.67
C CYS A 311 20.34 -1.73 19.67
N ASP A 312 20.94 -2.86 19.26
CA ASP A 312 21.06 -4.08 20.05
C ASP A 312 22.40 -4.78 19.71
N PRO A 313 23.50 -4.37 20.36
CA PRO A 313 24.82 -4.90 20.05
C PRO A 313 24.95 -6.37 20.47
N ALA A 314 24.34 -6.78 21.59
CA ALA A 314 24.45 -8.13 22.12
C ALA A 314 23.80 -9.15 21.18
N TRP A 315 22.57 -8.88 20.73
CA TRP A 315 21.90 -9.74 19.75
C TRP A 315 22.71 -9.80 18.45
N THR A 316 23.17 -8.65 17.96
CA THR A 316 23.85 -8.55 16.66
C THR A 316 25.19 -9.29 16.64
N VAL A 317 26.01 -9.14 17.69
CA VAL A 317 27.28 -9.88 17.85
C VAL A 317 27.02 -11.39 17.92
N GLY A 318 26.00 -11.81 18.68
CA GLY A 318 25.60 -13.22 18.73
C GLY A 318 25.29 -13.78 17.34
N ARG A 319 24.53 -13.03 16.52
CA ARG A 319 24.22 -13.43 15.14
C ARG A 319 25.46 -13.50 14.25
N TYR A 320 26.43 -12.61 14.42
CA TYR A 320 27.70 -12.66 13.68
C TYR A 320 28.52 -13.88 14.04
N LEU A 321 28.64 -14.20 15.33
CA LEU A 321 29.33 -15.39 15.80
C LEU A 321 28.68 -16.66 15.23
N THR A 322 27.34 -16.76 15.30
CA THR A 322 26.60 -17.87 14.68
C THR A 322 26.91 -17.98 13.19
N ALA A 323 26.74 -16.90 12.42
CA ALA A 323 27.00 -16.93 10.98
C ALA A 323 28.45 -17.32 10.64
N VAL A 324 29.45 -16.84 11.39
CA VAL A 324 30.86 -17.22 11.21
C VAL A 324 31.09 -18.69 11.55
N SER A 325 30.53 -19.19 12.66
CA SER A 325 30.66 -20.58 13.08
C SER A 325 30.06 -21.57 12.07
N GLU A 326 29.01 -21.18 11.37
CA GLU A 326 28.37 -21.97 10.31
C GLU A 326 29.05 -21.81 8.94
N GLY A 327 30.21 -21.15 8.86
CA GLY A 327 30.93 -20.92 7.61
C GLY A 327 30.32 -19.86 6.69
N ARG A 328 29.26 -19.17 7.13
CA ARG A 328 28.56 -18.11 6.40
C ARG A 328 29.11 -16.70 6.66
N GLY A 329 30.07 -16.59 7.58
CA GLY A 329 30.69 -15.34 8.01
C GLY A 329 31.79 -14.87 7.08
N GLY A 330 31.42 -14.28 5.94
CA GLY A 330 32.35 -13.65 5.01
C GLY A 330 33.19 -12.53 5.65
N PRO A 331 34.16 -11.94 4.89
CA PRO A 331 35.14 -10.99 5.43
C PRO A 331 34.53 -9.81 6.21
N VAL A 332 33.38 -9.31 5.76
CA VAL A 332 32.66 -8.20 6.40
C VAL A 332 32.22 -8.54 7.83
N LEU A 333 31.75 -9.76 8.10
CA LEU A 333 31.31 -10.17 9.43
C LEU A 333 32.50 -10.45 10.36
N ARG A 334 33.58 -11.05 9.84
CA ARG A 334 34.81 -11.29 10.62
C ARG A 334 35.46 -9.99 11.06
N ALA A 335 35.56 -9.00 10.18
CA ALA A 335 36.13 -7.69 10.52
C ALA A 335 35.34 -7.00 11.65
N ARG A 336 34.01 -7.16 11.68
CA ARG A 336 33.13 -6.62 12.74
C ARG A 336 33.25 -7.32 14.09
N LEU A 337 33.79 -8.54 14.13
CA LEU A 337 34.06 -9.27 15.38
C LEU A 337 35.45 -8.96 15.96
N GLN A 338 36.32 -8.32 15.17
CA GLN A 338 37.71 -8.01 15.54
C GLN A 338 37.91 -6.56 16.01
N GLY A 339 36.97 -5.67 15.71
CA GLY A 339 36.95 -4.28 16.17
C GLY A 339 35.94 -4.08 17.28
#